data_AF-A0AAF0R5J0-F1
#
_entry.id   AF-A0AAF0R5J0-F1
#
_cell.length_a   1.000
_cell.length_b   1.000
_cell.length_c   1.000
_cell.angle_alpha   90.00
_cell.angle_beta   90.00
_cell.angle_gamma   90.00
#
_symmetry.space_group_name_H-M   'P 1'
#
loop_
_entity.id
_entity.type
_entity.pdbx_description
1 polymer ?
#
loop_
_entity_poly.entity_id
_entity_poly.type
_entity_poly.pdbx_seq_one_letter_code
_entity_poly.pdbx_strand_id
1 'polypeptide(L)' 'MIILRSFNGETFEVDEAVVQESQTIKHMIEDDYDNTIIPLPKVNSNILAKVVEYCKRHLEVPKAEDKTAKEDLKTFDA' A
#
# COMPACT_ATOMS: atom_id res chain seq x y z
N MET A 1 -9.91 2.35 -7.50
CA MET A 1 -9.62 2.99 -6.20
C MET A 1 -10.18 2.11 -5.11
N ILE A 2 -9.40 1.90 -4.05
CA ILE A 2 -9.69 1.01 -2.93
C ILE A 2 -9.51 1.80 -1.64
N ILE A 3 -10.36 1.54 -0.65
CA ILE A 3 -10.36 2.23 0.63
C ILE A 3 -9.82 1.27 1.69
N LEU A 4 -8.66 1.56 2.27
CA LEU A 4 -8.13 0.82 3.41
C LEU A 4 -8.63 1.46 4.69
N ARG A 5 -9.33 0.71 5.55
CA ARG A 5 -9.76 1.20 6.87
C ARG A 5 -8.81 0.69 7.95
N SER A 6 -8.16 1.58 8.68
CA SER A 6 -7.31 1.21 9.81
C SER A 6 -8.14 0.70 11.01
N PHE A 7 -7.44 0.11 11.98
CA PHE A 7 -8.02 -0.37 13.22
C PHE A 7 -8.75 0.73 14.01
N ASN A 8 -8.20 1.94 14.02
CA ASN A 8 -8.80 3.10 14.69
C ASN A 8 -9.90 3.79 13.86
N GLY A 9 -10.33 3.19 12.74
CA GLY A 9 -11.46 3.65 11.94
C GLY A 9 -11.14 4.74 10.91
N GLU A 10 -9.88 5.14 10.78
CA GLU A 10 -9.47 6.06 9.70
C GLU A 10 -9.45 5.33 8.36
N THR A 11 -9.68 6.07 7.27
CA THR A 11 -9.79 5.52 5.92
C THR A 11 -8.75 6.15 5.02
N PHE A 12 -8.16 5.33 4.15
CA PHE A 12 -7.11 5.72 3.22
C PHE A 12 -7.52 5.30 1.82
N GLU A 13 -7.72 6.29 0.95
CA GLU A 13 -8.01 6.04 -0.44
C GLU A 13 -6.71 5.84 -1.21
N VAL A 14 -6.60 4.69 -1.88
CA VAL A 14 -5.41 4.27 -2.60
C VAL A 14 -5.77 3.67 -3.95
N ASP A 15 -4.86 3.80 -4.90
CA ASP A 15 -5.00 3.16 -6.19
C ASP A 15 -4.89 1.64 -6.07
N GLU A 16 -5.61 0.94 -6.96
CA GLU A 16 -5.58 -0.53 -7.01
C GLU A 16 -4.17 -1.04 -7.27
N ALA A 17 -3.39 -0.34 -8.10
CA ALA A 17 -1.99 -0.67 -8.32
C ALA A 17 -1.19 -0.64 -7.01
N VAL A 18 -1.46 0.31 -6.10
CA VAL A 18 -0.71 0.47 -4.84
C VAL A 18 -0.96 -0.70 -3.92
N VAL A 19 -2.21 -1.16 -3.86
CA VAL A 19 -2.56 -2.33 -3.04
C VAL A 19 -2.13 -3.65 -3.68
N GLN A 20 -1.97 -3.71 -5.00
CA GLN A 20 -1.45 -4.90 -5.70
C GLN A 20 0.02 -5.21 -5.33
N GLU A 21 0.81 -4.21 -4.92
CA GLU A 21 2.17 -4.45 -4.40
C GLU A 21 2.16 -5.22 -3.07
N SER A 22 1.10 -5.05 -2.27
CA SER A 22 0.97 -5.75 -1.00
C SER A 22 0.22 -7.07 -1.22
N GLN A 23 0.94 -8.19 -1.21
CA GLN A 23 0.33 -9.52 -1.35
C GLN A 23 -0.77 -9.78 -0.31
N THR A 24 -0.57 -9.31 0.93
CA THR A 24 -1.57 -9.45 2.00
C THR A 24 -2.87 -8.73 1.64
N ILE A 25 -2.77 -7.47 1.19
CA ILE A 25 -3.96 -6.69 0.83
C ILE A 25 -4.59 -7.28 -0.42
N LYS A 26 -3.80 -7.66 -1.43
CA LYS A 26 -4.25 -8.33 -2.64
C LYS A 26 -5.11 -9.57 -2.34
N HIS A 27 -4.64 -10.47 -1.48
CA HIS A 27 -5.44 -11.64 -1.09
C HIS A 27 -6.74 -11.23 -0.37
N MET A 28 -6.72 -10.16 0.42
CA MET A 28 -7.94 -9.64 1.06
C MET A 28 -8.96 -9.07 0.08
N ILE A 29 -8.57 -8.60 -1.12
CA ILE A 29 -9.50 -8.14 -2.16
C ILE A 29 -10.05 -9.33 -2.96
N GLU A 30 -9.19 -10.32 -3.23
CA GLU A 30 -9.56 -11.51 -4.00
C GLU A 30 -10.57 -12.38 -3.24
N ASP A 31 -10.45 -12.46 -1.92
CA ASP A 31 -11.39 -13.19 -1.06
C ASP A 31 -12.72 -12.42 -0.83
N ASP A 32 -12.71 -11.09 -1.01
CA ASP A 32 -13.82 -10.18 -0.69
C ASP A 32 -14.24 -9.41 -1.97
N TYR A 33 -14.69 -10.17 -2.97
CA TYR A 33 -14.95 -9.75 -4.37
C TYR A 33 -15.87 -8.51 -4.55
N ASP A 34 -16.65 -8.13 -3.53
CA ASP A 34 -17.59 -7.00 -3.58
C ASP A 34 -17.16 -5.77 -2.77
N ASN A 35 -16.12 -5.87 -1.93
CA ASN A 35 -15.78 -4.81 -0.98
C ASN A 35 -14.66 -3.90 -1.49
N THR A 36 -15.03 -2.68 -1.89
CA THR A 36 -14.07 -1.59 -2.13
C THR A 36 -13.39 -1.12 -0.83
N ILE A 37 -13.93 -1.50 0.34
CA ILE A 37 -13.41 -1.13 1.66
C ILE A 37 -12.77 -2.35 2.33
N ILE A 38 -11.45 -2.29 2.55
CA ILE A 38 -10.68 -3.36 3.19
C ILE A 38 -10.38 -2.97 4.64
N PRO A 39 -11.03 -3.61 5.63
CA PRO A 39 -10.74 -3.35 7.03
C PRO A 39 -9.44 -4.04 7.46
N LEU A 40 -8.53 -3.27 8.05
CA LEU A 40 -7.26 -3.72 8.62
C LEU A 40 -7.31 -3.60 10.15
N PRO A 41 -7.92 -4.58 10.86
CA PRO A 41 -8.18 -4.51 12.29
C PRO A 41 -6.94 -4.63 13.19
N LYS A 42 -5.74 -4.77 12.61
CA LYS A 42 -4.49 -4.87 13.35
C LYS A 42 -3.50 -3.75 13.01
N VAL A 43 -3.90 -2.81 12.14
CA VAL A 43 -3.02 -1.77 11.63
C VAL A 43 -3.58 -0.41 12.02
N ASN A 44 -2.87 0.34 12.85
CA ASN A 44 -3.22 1.73 13.16
C ASN A 44 -3.00 2.62 11.94
N SER A 45 -3.74 3.73 11.86
CA SER A 45 -3.64 4.70 10.75
C SER A 45 -2.21 5.17 10.47
N ASN A 46 -1.43 5.42 11.51
CA ASN A 46 -0.04 5.86 11.38
C ASN A 46 0.87 4.81 10.72
N ILE A 47 0.59 3.53 10.96
CA ILE A 47 1.29 2.43 10.30
C ILE A 47 0.76 2.24 8.89
N LEU A 48 -0.56 2.34 8.70
CA LEU A 48 -1.20 2.24 7.39
C LEU A 48 -0.69 3.32 6.44
N ALA A 49 -0.52 4.55 6.90
CA ALA A 49 0.06 5.64 6.13
C ALA A 49 1.48 5.28 5.61
N LYS A 50 2.33 4.71 6.47
CA LYS A 50 3.67 4.24 6.09
C LYS A 50 3.62 3.10 5.09
N VAL A 51 2.69 2.16 5.25
CA VAL A 51 2.50 1.05 4.30
C VAL A 51 2.07 1.57 2.94
N VAL A 52 1.14 2.53 2.89
CA VAL A 52 0.70 3.15 1.65
C VAL A 52 1.84 3.90 0.97
N GLU A 53 2.64 4.66 1.72
CA GLU A 53 3.83 5.33 1.20
C GLU A 53 4.85 4.33 0.64
N TYR A 54 5.11 3.26 1.40
CA TYR A 54 6.00 2.18 0.98
C TYR A 54 5.55 1.59 -0.36
N CYS A 55 4.28 1.20 -0.48
CA CYS A 55 3.71 0.63 -1.71
C CYS A 55 3.78 1.61 -2.89
N LYS A 56 3.49 2.90 -2.68
CA LYS A 56 3.61 3.92 -3.75
C LYS A 56 5.05 4.04 -4.24
N ARG A 57 6.00 4.14 -3.31
CA ARG A 57 7.43 4.26 -3.66
C ARG A 57 7.94 3.03 -4.43
N HIS A 58 7.50 1.84 -4.02
CA HIS A 58 7.84 0.58 -4.68
C HIS A 58 7.17 0.39 -6.04
N LEU A 59 6.02 1.02 -6.29
CA LEU A 59 5.42 1.06 -7.62
C LEU A 59 6.14 1.99 -8.58
N GLU A 60 6.52 3.17 -8.11
CA GLU A 60 6.97 4.28 -8.96
C GLU A 60 8.46 4.17 -9.30
N VAL A 61 9.30 3.81 -8.32
CA VAL A 61 10.76 3.75 -8.50
C VAL A 61 11.20 2.72 -9.55
N PRO A 62 10.66 1.49 -9.63
CA PRO A 62 11.04 0.54 -10.67
C PRO A 62 10.67 1.01 -12.09
N LYS A 63 9.63 1.83 -12.21
CA LYS A 63 9.17 2.43 -13.48
C LYS A 63 10.02 3.61 -13.90
N ALA A 64 10.75 4.24 -12.97
CA ALA A 64 11.74 5.25 -13.29
C ALA A 64 13.03 4.60 -13.83
N GLU A 65 13.57 5.15 -14.92
CA GLU A 65 14.92 4.79 -15.41
C GLU A 65 16.03 5.41 -14.56
N ASP A 66 15.65 6.21 -13.56
CA ASP A 66 16.54 6.91 -12.65
C ASP A 66 17.26 5.94 -11.70
N LYS A 67 18.59 5.93 -11.77
CA LYS A 67 19.43 5.08 -10.89
C LYS A 67 19.45 5.59 -9.46
N THR A 68 19.38 6.89 -9.24
CA THR A 68 19.39 7.51 -7.92
C THR A 68 18.12 7.13 -7.15
N ALA A 69 16.96 7.17 -7.80
CA ALA A 69 15.69 6.72 -7.19
C ALA A 69 15.74 5.25 -6.74
N LYS A 70 16.43 4.38 -7.51
CA LYS A 70 16.63 2.96 -7.15
C LYS A 70 17.60 2.77 -6.00
N GLU A 71 18.62 3.62 -5.86
CA GLU A 71 19.52 3.62 -4.71
C GLU A 71 18.81 4.13 -3.45
N ASP A 72 18.03 5.21 -3.56
CA ASP A 72 17.22 5.73 -2.45
C ASP A 72 16.19 4.73 -1.95
N LEU A 73 15.57 3.94 -2.85
CA LEU A 73 14.67 2.86 -2.46
C LEU A 73 15.41 1.77 -1.68
N LYS A 74 16.60 1.37 -2.14
CA LYS A 74 17.43 0.40 -1.41
C LYS A 74 17.81 0.91 -0.02
N THR A 75 18.09 2.20 0.13
CA THR A 75 18.37 2.80 1.45
C THR A 75 17.11 2.89 2.31
N PHE A 76 15.94 3.08 1.70
CA PHE A 76 14.66 3.07 2.41
C PHE A 76 14.28 1.67 2.92
N ASP A 77 14.66 0.62 2.19
CA ASP A 77 14.43 -0.78 2.56
C ASP A 77 15.49 -1.36 3.54
N ALA A 78 16.66 -0.75 3.63
CA ALA A 78 17.81 -1.22 4.44
C ALA A 78 17.68 -0.88 5.92
#